data_AF-A0A7X7MRB1-F1
#
_entry.id   AF-A0A7X7MRB1-F1
#
_cell.length_a   1.000
_cell.length_b   1.000
_cell.length_c   1.000
_cell.angle_alpha   90.00
_cell.angle_beta   90.00
_cell.angle_gamma   90.00
#
_symmetry.space_group_name_H-M   'P 1'
#
loop_
_entity.id
_entity.type
_entity.pdbx_description
1 polymer ?
#
loop_
_entity_poly.entity_id
_entity_poly.type
_entity_poly.pdbx_seq_one_letter_code
_entity_poly.pdbx_strand_id
1 'polypeptide(L)'
;MNLFSVVIILMILGFVVAGVSALRSGRGEGRCRRILRIAAVFFLVYGALAFFVQALCASGGLSFLRSSFEWPLATVSGVVRDSVGDYIAPHPPSGRVQVYDRDKRFLLGWTVDAGGGVFKLSVTDDDSIEVFTARGNRHYVFTLAGDLVSQSTYGQQSYSDLGRSAETTENFQTPIFLLPFSHPFAGWTLGALGMVGLIVLDKTKKGKRHRTTVSNATSG
;
A
#
# COMPACT_ATOMS: atom_id res chain seq x y z
N MET A 1 -9.74 -13.03 -12.27
CA MET A 1 -9.02 -12.82 -11.01
C MET A 1 -8.03 -13.97 -10.82
N ASN A 2 -6.73 -13.71 -10.70
CA ASN A 2 -5.71 -14.76 -10.58
C ASN A 2 -5.67 -15.35 -9.17
N LEU A 3 -5.11 -16.56 -9.02
CA LEU A 3 -4.99 -17.26 -7.73
C LEU A 3 -4.31 -16.41 -6.66
N PHE A 4 -3.29 -15.64 -7.06
CA PHE A 4 -2.56 -14.74 -6.17
C PHE A 4 -3.47 -13.66 -5.55
N SER A 5 -4.36 -13.05 -6.33
CA SER A 5 -5.34 -12.08 -5.83
C SER A 5 -6.32 -12.71 -4.83
N VAL A 6 -6.73 -13.96 -5.07
CA VAL A 6 -7.59 -14.71 -4.13
C VAL A 6 -6.88 -14.91 -2.79
N VAL A 7 -5.60 -15.29 -2.82
CA VAL A 7 -4.78 -15.45 -1.61
C VAL A 7 -4.69 -14.14 -0.83
N ILE A 8 -4.46 -13.00 -1.51
CA ILE A 8 -4.43 -11.68 -0.86
C ILE A 8 -5.77 -11.36 -0.19
N ILE A 9 -6.89 -11.61 -0.86
CA ILE A 9 -8.24 -11.40 -0.28
C ILE A 9 -8.44 -12.26 0.97
N LEU A 10 -8.02 -13.53 0.94
CA LEU A 10 -8.08 -14.42 2.11
C LEU A 10 -7.19 -13.92 3.26
N MET A 11 -6.02 -13.35 2.96
CA MET A 11 -5.17 -12.72 3.97
C MET A 11 -5.86 -11.52 4.62
N ILE A 12 -6.44 -10.61 3.83
CA ILE A 12 -7.22 -9.47 4.35
C ILE A 12 -8.35 -9.96 5.26
N LEU A 13 -9.11 -10.96 4.80
CA LEU A 13 -10.19 -11.54 5.60
C LEU A 13 -9.67 -12.16 6.90
N GLY A 14 -8.51 -12.83 6.86
CA GLY A 14 -7.84 -13.36 8.04
C GLY A 14 -7.55 -12.29 9.10
N PHE A 15 -7.03 -11.12 8.70
CA PHE A 15 -6.80 -10.00 9.62
C PHE A 15 -8.11 -9.44 10.20
N VAL A 16 -9.17 -9.34 9.39
CA VAL A 16 -10.50 -8.90 9.86
C VAL A 16 -11.07 -9.89 10.87
N VAL A 17 -11.03 -11.20 10.58
CA VAL A 17 -11.50 -12.26 11.48
C VAL A 17 -10.71 -12.28 12.78
N ALA A 18 -9.39 -12.09 12.71
CA ALA A 18 -8.53 -11.97 13.88
C ALA A 18 -8.91 -10.74 14.72
N GLY A 19 -9.16 -9.58 14.09
CA GLY A 19 -9.63 -8.37 14.75
C GLY A 19 -10.97 -8.57 15.48
N VAL A 20 -11.96 -9.15 14.80
CA VAL A 20 -13.28 -9.47 15.41
C VAL A 20 -13.13 -10.44 16.58
N SER A 21 -12.29 -11.47 16.44
CA SER A 21 -12.01 -12.44 17.50
C SER A 21 -11.34 -11.77 18.71
N ALA A 22 -10.39 -10.87 18.47
CA ALA A 22 -9.73 -10.08 19.51
C ALA A 22 -10.72 -9.18 20.26
N LEU A 23 -11.69 -8.55 19.56
CA LEU A 23 -12.76 -7.78 20.22
C LEU A 23 -13.66 -8.65 21.10
N ARG A 24 -13.99 -9.86 20.64
CA ARG A 24 -14.81 -10.82 21.42
C ARG A 24 -14.08 -11.28 22.69
N SER A 25 -12.77 -11.55 22.63
CA SER A 25 -12.00 -11.98 23.79
C SER A 25 -11.83 -10.88 24.86
N GLY A 26 -12.04 -9.61 24.48
CA GLY A 26 -12.07 -8.45 25.36
C GLY A 26 -13.42 -8.20 26.05
N ARG A 27 -14.44 -9.03 25.84
CA ARG A 27 -15.72 -8.91 26.57
C ARG A 27 -15.49 -9.09 28.08
N GLY A 28 -15.93 -8.12 28.87
CA GLY A 28 -15.71 -8.08 30.32
C GLY A 28 -14.47 -7.29 30.77
N GLU A 29 -13.74 -6.66 29.86
CA GLU A 29 -12.65 -5.74 30.22
C GLU A 29 -13.19 -4.36 30.67
N GLY A 30 -12.49 -3.72 31.61
CA GLY A 30 -12.78 -2.34 32.01
C GLY A 30 -12.66 -1.35 30.84
N ARG A 31 -13.35 -0.21 30.95
CA ARG A 31 -13.52 0.79 29.86
C ARG A 31 -12.21 1.16 29.16
N CYS A 32 -11.16 1.55 29.90
CA CYS A 32 -9.88 1.94 29.31
C CYS A 32 -9.23 0.83 28.49
N ARG A 33 -9.24 -0.41 29.02
CA ARG A 33 -8.63 -1.56 28.35
C ARG A 33 -9.41 -1.96 27.09
N ARG A 34 -10.73 -1.81 27.11
CA ARG A 34 -11.60 -1.99 25.95
C ARG A 34 -11.29 -0.96 24.85
N ILE A 35 -11.10 0.31 25.20
CA ILE A 35 -10.72 1.36 24.24
C ILE A 35 -9.36 1.06 23.61
N LEU A 36 -8.35 0.72 24.41
CA LEU A 36 -7.02 0.34 23.91
C LEU A 36 -7.09 -0.86 22.96
N ARG A 37 -7.93 -1.86 23.28
CA ARG A 37 -8.14 -3.03 22.43
C ARG A 37 -8.80 -2.65 21.10
N ILE A 38 -9.82 -1.78 21.12
CA ILE A 38 -10.46 -1.28 19.91
C ILE A 38 -9.45 -0.53 19.04
N ALA A 39 -8.65 0.36 19.62
CA ALA A 39 -7.60 1.08 18.90
C ALA A 39 -6.56 0.12 18.30
N ALA A 40 -6.12 -0.89 19.04
CA ALA A 40 -5.18 -1.89 18.55
C ALA A 40 -5.75 -2.74 17.39
N VAL A 41 -7.03 -3.13 17.46
CA VAL A 41 -7.72 -3.81 16.36
C VAL A 41 -7.86 -2.89 15.15
N PHE A 42 -8.19 -1.62 15.37
CA PHE A 42 -8.26 -0.64 14.30
C PHE A 42 -6.91 -0.52 13.57
N PHE A 43 -5.81 -0.32 14.29
CA PHE A 43 -4.47 -0.25 13.67
C PHE A 43 -4.08 -1.55 12.96
N LEU A 44 -4.40 -2.72 13.53
CA LEU A 44 -4.15 -4.01 12.90
C LEU A 44 -4.87 -4.13 11.55
N VAL A 45 -6.17 -3.91 11.53
CA VAL A 45 -7.00 -4.07 10.32
C VAL A 45 -6.69 -2.97 9.32
N TYR A 46 -6.56 -1.73 9.77
CA TYR A 46 -6.26 -0.59 8.89
C TYR A 46 -4.88 -0.71 8.25
N GLY A 47 -3.85 -1.09 9.02
CA GLY A 47 -2.51 -1.34 8.48
C GLY A 47 -2.48 -2.52 7.50
N ALA A 48 -3.21 -3.61 7.80
CA ALA A 48 -3.35 -4.74 6.88
C ALA A 48 -4.04 -4.32 5.58
N LEU A 49 -5.15 -3.58 5.65
CA LEU A 49 -5.82 -3.04 4.46
C LEU A 49 -4.89 -2.14 3.66
N ALA A 50 -4.17 -1.24 4.32
CA ALA A 50 -3.23 -0.34 3.68
C ALA A 50 -2.20 -1.13 2.86
N PHE A 51 -1.60 -2.18 3.42
CA PHE A 51 -0.63 -3.01 2.72
C PHE A 51 -1.25 -3.90 1.61
N PHE A 52 -2.27 -4.69 1.95
CA PHE A 52 -2.76 -5.74 1.05
C PHE A 52 -3.62 -5.20 -0.09
N VAL A 53 -4.32 -4.07 0.07
CA VAL A 53 -5.10 -3.48 -1.03
C VAL A 53 -4.16 -2.93 -2.10
N GLN A 54 -3.01 -2.35 -1.72
CA GLN A 54 -1.95 -1.95 -2.68
C GLN A 54 -1.44 -3.17 -3.45
N ALA A 55 -1.09 -4.25 -2.74
CA ALA A 55 -0.64 -5.50 -3.37
C ALA A 55 -1.70 -6.13 -4.29
N LEU A 56 -2.97 -6.07 -3.90
CA LEU A 56 -4.10 -6.54 -4.71
C LEU A 56 -4.28 -5.69 -5.97
N CYS A 57 -4.04 -4.37 -5.89
CA CYS A 57 -4.01 -3.50 -7.06
C CYS A 57 -2.86 -3.88 -8.01
N ALA A 58 -1.65 -4.04 -7.47
CA ALA A 58 -0.46 -4.39 -8.24
C ALA A 58 -0.57 -5.76 -8.92
N SER A 59 -1.36 -6.70 -8.36
CA SER A 59 -1.61 -8.01 -8.97
C SER A 59 -2.72 -8.02 -10.03
N GLY A 60 -3.31 -6.85 -10.34
CA GLY A 60 -4.47 -6.72 -11.22
C GLY A 60 -5.79 -7.15 -10.58
N GLY A 61 -5.82 -7.44 -9.28
CA GLY A 61 -7.04 -7.78 -8.55
C GLY A 61 -8.04 -6.62 -8.45
N LEU A 62 -7.56 -5.38 -8.63
CA LEU A 62 -8.37 -4.17 -8.69
C LEU A 62 -8.30 -3.48 -10.06
N SER A 63 -8.18 -4.25 -11.15
CA SER A 63 -8.12 -3.72 -12.51
C SER A 63 -9.38 -2.94 -12.94
N PHE A 64 -10.50 -3.11 -12.21
CA PHE A 64 -11.72 -2.33 -12.40
C PHE A 64 -11.62 -0.88 -11.89
N LEU A 65 -10.58 -0.53 -11.12
CA LEU A 65 -10.34 0.85 -10.70
C LEU A 65 -10.12 1.70 -11.95
N ARG A 66 -11.08 2.60 -12.20
CA ARG A 66 -11.10 3.47 -13.36
C ARG A 66 -9.90 4.42 -13.36
N SER A 67 -9.68 5.06 -14.50
CA SER A 67 -8.67 6.10 -14.67
C SER A 67 -8.80 7.25 -13.66
N SER A 68 -10.00 7.47 -13.12
CA SER A 68 -10.31 8.51 -12.13
C SER A 68 -9.92 8.17 -10.68
N PHE A 69 -9.31 7.01 -10.40
CA PHE A 69 -8.93 6.64 -9.03
C PHE A 69 -7.49 7.05 -8.72
N GLU A 70 -7.35 7.87 -7.67
CA GLU A 70 -6.08 8.36 -7.13
C GLU A 70 -5.60 7.50 -5.94
N TRP A 71 -4.35 7.05 -6.00
CA TRP A 71 -3.61 6.53 -4.87
C TRP A 71 -2.82 7.64 -4.17
N PRO A 72 -2.84 7.70 -2.84
CA PRO A 72 -2.07 8.69 -2.09
C PRO A 72 -0.57 8.50 -2.32
N LEU A 73 0.11 9.52 -2.80
CA LEU A 73 1.54 9.45 -3.13
C LEU A 73 2.46 9.89 -1.97
N ALA A 74 2.04 10.88 -1.17
CA ALA A 74 2.90 11.59 -0.23
C ALA A 74 4.19 12.09 -0.92
N THR A 75 5.36 11.65 -0.47
CA THR A 75 6.64 11.96 -1.13
C THR A 75 7.05 10.83 -2.06
N VAL A 76 7.22 11.14 -3.35
CA VAL A 76 7.55 10.16 -4.40
C VAL A 76 8.81 10.59 -5.13
N SER A 77 9.71 9.62 -5.36
CA SER A 77 10.84 9.73 -6.27
C SER A 77 10.50 9.16 -7.64
N GLY A 78 11.18 9.62 -8.69
CA GLY A 78 10.96 9.12 -10.05
C GLY A 78 9.85 9.84 -10.80
N VAL A 79 9.50 11.05 -10.35
CA VAL A 79 8.49 11.88 -11.01
C VAL A 79 9.12 12.56 -12.22
N VAL A 80 8.46 12.42 -13.37
CA VAL A 80 8.83 13.08 -14.62
C VAL A 80 7.75 14.09 -15.00
N ARG A 81 8.06 14.97 -15.94
CA ARG A 81 7.10 15.96 -16.45
C ARG A 81 6.97 15.84 -17.96
N ASP A 82 5.78 16.08 -18.47
CA ASP A 82 5.55 16.19 -19.91
C ASP A 82 5.97 17.57 -20.45
N SER A 83 5.83 17.78 -21.76
CA SER A 83 6.15 19.06 -22.42
C SER A 83 5.29 20.23 -21.91
N VAL A 84 4.08 19.94 -21.41
CA VAL A 84 3.16 20.91 -20.82
C VAL A 84 3.47 21.15 -19.34
N GLY A 85 4.35 20.37 -18.72
CA GLY A 85 4.76 20.52 -17.33
C GLY A 85 3.84 19.84 -16.31
N ASP A 86 2.91 18.99 -16.77
CA ASP A 86 2.13 18.12 -15.90
C ASP A 86 3.02 17.03 -15.31
N TYR A 87 2.71 16.62 -14.09
CA TYR A 87 3.51 15.64 -13.34
C TYR A 87 3.04 14.23 -13.63
N ILE A 88 3.96 13.35 -13.98
CA ILE A 88 3.70 11.93 -14.15
C ILE A 88 4.48 11.18 -13.06
N ALA A 89 3.75 10.62 -12.12
CA ALA A 89 4.30 10.03 -10.91
C ALA A 89 4.09 8.51 -10.86
N PRO A 90 5.14 7.73 -10.55
CA PRO A 90 5.00 6.31 -10.31
C PRO A 90 4.43 6.07 -8.90
N HIS A 91 3.53 5.11 -8.78
CA HIS A 91 3.12 4.51 -7.52
C HIS A 91 3.43 3.00 -7.56
N PRO A 92 4.71 2.61 -7.36
CA PRO A 92 5.14 1.21 -7.36
C PRO A 92 4.32 0.28 -6.45
N PRO A 93 3.93 0.69 -5.23
CA PRO A 93 3.19 -0.20 -4.33
C PRO A 93 1.89 -0.75 -4.89
N SER A 94 1.16 0.05 -5.68
CA SER A 94 -0.09 -0.37 -6.33
C SER A 94 0.11 -0.75 -7.80
N GLY A 95 1.34 -0.68 -8.33
CA GLY A 95 1.61 -0.86 -9.75
C GLY A 95 0.88 0.15 -10.63
N ARG A 96 0.86 1.45 -10.27
CA ARG A 96 0.12 2.46 -11.04
C ARG A 96 0.97 3.67 -11.41
N VAL A 97 0.70 4.23 -12.58
CA VAL A 97 1.17 5.56 -13.00
C VAL A 97 0.01 6.54 -12.81
N GLN A 98 0.32 7.74 -12.33
CA GLN A 98 -0.66 8.78 -12.03
C GLN A 98 -0.19 10.12 -12.58
N VAL A 99 -1.09 10.84 -13.22
CA VAL A 99 -0.85 12.14 -13.86
C VAL A 99 -1.54 13.23 -13.06
N TYR A 100 -0.84 14.34 -12.85
CA TYR A 100 -1.32 15.50 -12.11
C TYR A 100 -1.05 16.77 -12.90
N ASP A 101 -1.93 17.74 -12.79
CA ASP A 101 -1.69 19.07 -13.36
C ASP A 101 -0.52 19.78 -12.64
N ARG A 102 -0.12 20.94 -13.17
CA ARG A 102 0.90 21.82 -12.55
C ARG A 102 0.60 22.24 -11.11
N ASP A 103 -0.67 22.23 -10.70
CA ASP A 103 -1.14 22.51 -9.33
C ASP A 103 -1.15 21.23 -8.44
N LYS A 104 -0.66 20.10 -8.96
CA LYS A 104 -0.65 18.78 -8.33
C LYS A 104 -2.05 18.24 -8.03
N ARG A 105 -3.05 18.58 -8.84
CA ARG A 105 -4.37 17.95 -8.82
C ARG A 105 -4.37 16.72 -9.71
N PHE A 106 -4.91 15.63 -9.21
CA PHE A 106 -5.00 14.38 -9.94
C PHE A 106 -5.87 14.53 -11.20
N LEU A 107 -5.34 14.09 -12.33
CA LEU A 107 -6.04 14.08 -13.62
C LEU A 107 -6.52 12.66 -13.94
N LEU A 108 -5.60 11.70 -14.00
CA LEU A 108 -5.88 10.31 -14.32
C LEU A 108 -4.76 9.37 -13.88
N GLY A 109 -5.02 8.07 -13.88
CA GLY A 109 -3.99 7.06 -13.65
C GLY A 109 -4.35 5.68 -14.17
N TRP A 110 -3.36 4.87 -14.47
CA TRP A 110 -3.54 3.52 -15.01
C TRP A 110 -2.59 2.52 -14.35
N THR A 111 -2.89 1.24 -14.52
CA THR A 111 -2.08 0.15 -13.97
C THR A 111 -0.96 -0.25 -14.92
N VAL A 112 0.19 -0.55 -14.35
CA VAL A 112 1.34 -1.16 -15.02
C VAL A 112 1.62 -2.50 -14.34
N ASP A 113 1.66 -3.58 -15.11
CA ASP A 113 2.10 -4.87 -14.57
C ASP A 113 3.62 -4.88 -14.41
N ALA A 114 4.05 -4.51 -13.20
CA ALA A 114 5.43 -4.54 -12.75
C ALA A 114 5.76 -5.79 -11.90
N GLY A 115 4.88 -6.80 -11.86
CA GLY A 115 5.07 -7.99 -11.04
C GLY A 115 5.27 -7.71 -9.55
N GLY A 116 4.63 -6.64 -9.04
CA GLY A 116 4.79 -6.17 -7.66
C GLY A 116 6.19 -5.64 -7.33
N GLY A 117 6.96 -5.23 -8.34
CA GLY A 117 8.28 -4.60 -8.20
C GLY A 117 8.25 -3.09 -8.48
N VAL A 118 9.40 -2.47 -8.34
CA VAL A 118 9.61 -1.07 -8.75
C VAL A 118 9.64 -0.95 -10.27
N PHE A 119 9.29 0.24 -10.75
CA PHE A 119 9.40 0.63 -12.15
C PHE A 119 9.81 2.10 -12.25
N LYS A 120 10.40 2.47 -13.38
CA LYS A 120 10.86 3.82 -13.71
C LYS A 120 10.04 4.41 -14.84
N LEU A 121 10.01 5.73 -14.91
CA LEU A 121 9.33 6.48 -15.94
C LEU A 121 10.32 7.28 -16.77
N SER A 122 10.02 7.44 -18.05
CA SER A 122 10.65 8.42 -18.92
C SER A 122 9.59 9.05 -19.81
N VAL A 123 9.76 10.32 -20.15
CA VAL A 123 8.95 10.96 -21.19
C VAL A 123 9.83 11.13 -22.42
N THR A 124 9.30 10.76 -23.59
CA THR A 124 9.98 10.97 -24.86
C THR A 124 9.71 12.37 -25.41
N ASP A 125 10.49 12.82 -26.38
CA ASP A 125 10.28 14.10 -27.05
C ASP A 125 8.91 14.18 -27.78
N ASP A 126 8.32 13.03 -28.12
CA ASP A 126 6.99 12.89 -28.73
C ASP A 126 5.86 12.79 -27.68
N ASP A 127 6.10 13.20 -26.44
CA ASP A 127 5.14 13.15 -25.32
C ASP A 127 4.55 11.74 -25.08
N SER A 128 5.36 10.70 -25.27
CA SER A 128 5.00 9.34 -24.87
C SER A 128 5.63 8.98 -23.54
N ILE A 129 4.91 8.20 -22.73
CA ILE A 129 5.33 7.77 -21.40
C ILE A 129 5.90 6.36 -21.50
N GLU A 130 7.21 6.25 -21.33
CA GLU A 130 7.89 4.96 -21.23
C GLU A 130 7.94 4.49 -19.78
N VAL A 131 7.63 3.21 -19.59
CA VAL A 131 7.69 2.55 -18.28
C VAL A 131 8.56 1.32 -18.35
N PHE A 132 9.59 1.28 -17.53
CA PHE A 132 10.52 0.15 -17.42
C PHE A 132 10.30 -0.56 -16.09
N THR A 133 10.04 -1.86 -16.10
CA THR A 133 9.82 -2.64 -14.87
C THR A 133 11.06 -3.41 -14.48
N ALA A 134 11.48 -3.29 -13.21
CA ALA A 134 12.64 -4.02 -12.71
C ALA A 134 12.44 -5.54 -12.73
N ARG A 135 11.19 -6.01 -12.62
CA ARG A 135 10.82 -7.42 -12.72
C ARG A 135 10.23 -7.72 -14.09
N GLY A 136 10.66 -8.83 -14.67
CA GLY A 136 10.18 -9.30 -15.97
C GLY A 136 10.69 -8.49 -17.17
N ASN A 137 11.59 -7.53 -16.94
CA ASN A 137 12.24 -6.70 -17.95
C ASN A 137 11.28 -6.10 -18.97
N ARG A 138 10.11 -5.65 -18.52
CA ARG A 138 9.09 -5.14 -19.43
C ARG A 138 9.31 -3.66 -19.71
N HIS A 139 9.06 -3.30 -20.96
CA HIS A 139 9.04 -1.94 -21.44
C HIS A 139 7.65 -1.66 -22.02
N TYR A 140 6.97 -0.67 -21.45
CA TYR A 140 5.67 -0.21 -21.92
C TYR A 140 5.80 1.20 -22.45
N VAL A 141 5.07 1.50 -23.51
CA VAL A 141 4.90 2.86 -24.03
C VAL A 141 3.43 3.21 -23.97
N PHE A 142 3.12 4.31 -23.30
CA PHE A 142 1.76 4.84 -23.17
C PHE A 142 1.65 6.24 -23.78
N THR A 143 0.44 6.60 -24.19
CA THR A 143 0.09 8.00 -24.46
C THR A 143 -0.01 8.78 -23.14
N LEU A 144 0.00 10.13 -23.19
CA LEU A 144 -0.31 10.96 -22.01
C LEU A 144 -1.70 10.68 -21.40
N ALA A 145 -2.64 10.18 -22.21
CA ALA A 145 -3.97 9.76 -21.75
C ALA A 145 -3.96 8.40 -21.01
N GLY A 146 -2.82 7.71 -20.99
CA GLY A 146 -2.65 6.40 -20.35
C GLY A 146 -3.03 5.21 -21.23
N ASP A 147 -3.22 5.41 -22.54
CA ASP A 147 -3.50 4.33 -23.47
C ASP A 147 -2.21 3.58 -23.84
N LEU A 148 -2.25 2.25 -23.80
CA LEU A 148 -1.09 1.43 -24.14
C LEU A 148 -0.84 1.46 -25.65
N VAL A 149 0.31 2.00 -26.06
CA VAL A 149 0.77 2.04 -27.45
C VAL A 149 1.56 0.79 -27.79
N SER A 150 2.51 0.40 -26.93
CA SER A 150 3.30 -0.81 -27.16
C SER A 150 3.76 -1.47 -25.86
N GLN A 151 3.98 -2.77 -25.93
CA GLN A 151 4.55 -3.57 -24.86
C GLN A 151 5.63 -4.48 -25.43
N SER A 152 6.82 -4.42 -24.85
CA SER A 152 7.99 -5.21 -25.25
C SER A 152 8.81 -5.63 -24.03
N THR A 153 9.87 -6.39 -24.28
CA THR A 153 10.87 -6.74 -23.26
C THR A 153 12.16 -6.04 -23.62
N TYR A 154 12.75 -5.30 -22.67
CA TYR A 154 14.07 -4.68 -22.89
C TYR A 154 15.19 -5.71 -22.68
N GLY A 155 16.28 -5.55 -23.45
CA GLY A 155 17.40 -6.50 -23.52
C GLY A 155 18.36 -6.46 -22.32
N GLN A 156 19.63 -6.82 -22.53
CA GLN A 156 20.66 -6.95 -21.47
C GLN A 156 21.06 -5.64 -20.75
N GLN A 157 20.43 -4.51 -21.05
CA GLN A 157 20.71 -3.27 -20.33
C GLN A 157 20.29 -3.41 -18.85
N SER A 158 21.14 -2.92 -17.95
CA SER A 158 20.81 -2.90 -16.53
C SER A 158 19.65 -1.92 -16.30
N TYR A 159 18.70 -2.33 -15.47
CA TYR A 159 17.59 -1.47 -15.04
C TYR A 159 18.06 -0.14 -14.43
N SER A 160 19.26 -0.11 -13.83
CA SER A 160 19.87 1.12 -13.32
C SER A 160 20.10 2.17 -14.40
N ASP A 161 20.35 1.74 -15.63
CA ASP A 161 20.80 2.58 -16.74
C ASP A 161 19.63 3.05 -17.63
N LEU A 162 18.44 2.48 -17.40
CA LEU A 162 17.19 2.82 -18.06
C LEU A 162 16.51 4.03 -17.38
N GLY A 163 15.73 4.78 -18.17
CA GLY A 163 14.99 5.95 -17.70
C GLY A 163 15.89 7.16 -17.47
N ARG A 164 16.43 7.76 -18.55
CA ARG A 164 17.33 8.92 -18.48
C ARG A 164 16.61 10.27 -18.30
N SER A 165 15.30 10.27 -18.08
CA SER A 165 14.58 11.50 -17.76
C SER A 165 15.06 12.10 -16.44
N ALA A 166 14.99 13.43 -16.32
CA ALA A 166 15.29 14.14 -15.08
C ALA A 166 14.25 13.80 -14.01
N GLU A 167 14.36 12.61 -13.43
CA GLU A 167 13.54 12.13 -12.33
C GLU A 167 13.72 13.07 -11.12
N THR A 168 12.60 13.56 -10.61
CA THR A 168 12.57 14.42 -9.43
C THR A 168 11.90 13.73 -8.27
N THR A 169 12.22 14.20 -7.05
CA THR A 169 11.45 13.86 -5.85
C THR A 169 10.43 14.96 -5.61
N GLU A 170 9.16 14.61 -5.62
CA GLU A 170 8.05 15.55 -5.48
C GLU A 170 7.17 15.17 -4.30
N ASN A 171 6.60 16.20 -3.66
CA ASN A 171 5.64 16.05 -2.57
C ASN A 171 4.23 16.35 -3.09
N PHE A 172 3.32 15.41 -2.86
CA PHE A 172 1.89 15.51 -3.15
C PHE A 172 1.10 15.59 -1.85
N GLN A 173 0.13 16.51 -1.81
CA GLN A 173 -0.71 16.71 -0.64
C GLN A 173 -1.50 15.44 -0.34
N THR A 174 -1.14 14.77 0.76
CA THR A 174 -1.77 13.52 1.18
C THR A 174 -2.30 13.67 2.61
N PRO A 175 -3.62 13.52 2.84
CA PRO A 175 -4.17 13.54 4.18
C PRO A 175 -3.49 12.51 5.09
N ILE A 176 -3.22 12.88 6.35
CA ILE A 176 -2.44 12.04 7.28
C ILE A 176 -2.99 10.62 7.45
N PHE A 177 -4.31 10.47 7.40
CA PHE A 177 -4.97 9.18 7.53
C PHE A 177 -4.73 8.28 6.31
N LEU A 178 -4.44 8.83 5.12
CA LEU A 178 -4.13 8.08 3.90
C LEU A 178 -2.65 7.73 3.74
N LEU A 179 -1.75 8.29 4.55
CA LEU A 179 -0.31 7.98 4.49
C LEU A 179 0.03 6.48 4.55
N PRO A 180 -0.68 5.63 5.32
CA PRO A 180 -0.40 4.19 5.29
C PRO A 180 -0.56 3.55 3.90
N PHE A 181 -1.36 4.16 3.02
CA PHE A 181 -1.61 3.69 1.65
C PHE A 181 -0.60 4.22 0.63
N SER A 182 0.29 5.13 1.01
CA SER A 182 1.33 5.67 0.10
C SER A 182 2.61 4.83 0.08
N HIS A 183 2.82 4.00 1.10
CA HIS A 183 3.99 3.14 1.17
C HIS A 183 3.71 1.83 1.95
N PRO A 184 4.15 0.65 1.46
CA PRO A 184 3.94 -0.63 2.13
C PRO A 184 4.44 -0.67 3.57
N PHE A 185 5.62 -0.10 3.83
CA PHE A 185 6.18 -0.01 5.19
C PHE A 185 5.29 0.79 6.15
N ALA A 186 4.61 1.84 5.69
CA ALA A 186 3.72 2.63 6.56
C ALA A 186 2.51 1.79 7.00
N GLY A 187 1.87 1.10 6.06
CA GLY A 187 0.78 0.14 6.36
C GLY A 187 1.23 -0.99 7.29
N TRP A 188 2.39 -1.60 6.99
CA TRP A 188 2.91 -2.72 7.77
C TRP A 188 3.30 -2.31 9.20
N THR A 189 3.96 -1.17 9.38
CA THR A 189 4.28 -0.62 10.70
C THR A 189 3.03 -0.37 11.53
N LEU A 190 1.99 0.21 10.93
CA LEU A 190 0.73 0.45 11.64
C LEU A 190 0.03 -0.86 12.05
N GLY A 191 0.04 -1.85 11.14
CA GLY A 191 -0.48 -3.19 11.44
C GLY A 191 0.29 -3.88 12.57
N ALA A 192 1.62 -3.77 12.56
CA ALA A 192 2.50 -4.31 13.59
C ALA A 192 2.26 -3.65 14.96
N LEU A 193 2.05 -2.33 15.01
CA LEU A 193 1.68 -1.63 16.24
C LEU A 193 0.36 -2.15 16.83
N GLY A 194 -0.65 -2.38 15.97
CA GLY A 194 -1.91 -3.00 16.37
C GLY A 194 -1.71 -4.41 16.95
N MET A 195 -0.89 -5.22 16.27
CA MET A 195 -0.57 -6.59 16.71
C MET A 195 0.15 -6.60 18.07
N VAL A 196 1.20 -5.79 18.24
CA VAL A 196 1.93 -5.66 19.50
C VAL A 196 1.01 -5.19 20.62
N GLY A 197 0.14 -4.21 20.35
CA GLY A 197 -0.86 -3.74 21.31
C GLY A 197 -1.77 -4.85 21.81
N LEU A 198 -2.26 -5.71 20.92
CA LEU A 198 -3.09 -6.87 21.30
C LEU A 198 -2.32 -7.90 22.13
N ILE A 199 -1.08 -8.22 21.76
CA ILE A 199 -0.23 -9.16 22.51
C ILE A 199 0.01 -8.66 23.93
N VAL A 200 0.34 -7.37 24.10
CA VAL A 200 0.55 -6.76 25.41
C VAL A 200 -0.73 -6.84 26.25
N LEU A 201 -1.87 -6.46 25.68
CA LEU A 201 -3.16 -6.51 26.37
C LEU A 201 -3.50 -7.92 26.84
N ASP A 202 -3.26 -8.95 26.03
CA ASP A 202 -3.59 -10.33 26.38
C ASP A 202 -2.64 -10.91 27.45
N LYS A 203 -1.34 -10.59 27.40
CA LYS A 203 -0.37 -10.97 28.44
C LYS A 203 -0.76 -10.40 29.80
N THR A 204 -1.15 -9.13 29.86
CA THR A 204 -1.61 -8.49 31.11
C THR A 204 -2.87 -9.15 31.67
N LYS A 205 -3.78 -9.67 30.82
CA LYS A 205 -4.97 -10.43 31.26
C LYS A 205 -4.58 -11.68 32.03
N LYS A 206 -3.69 -12.48 31.42
CA LYS A 206 -3.27 -13.79 31.95
C LYS A 206 -2.53 -13.62 33.27
N GLY A 207 -1.66 -12.62 33.38
CA GLY A 207 -0.94 -12.30 34.62
C GLY A 207 -1.86 -11.91 35.79
N LYS A 208 -2.91 -11.10 35.55
CA LYS A 208 -3.89 -10.77 36.59
C LYS A 208 -4.67 -12.01 37.05
N ARG A 209 -5.12 -12.84 36.12
CA ARG A 209 -5.89 -14.05 36.44
C ARG A 209 -5.08 -15.03 37.29
N HIS A 210 -3.79 -15.22 36.98
CA HIS A 210 -2.89 -16.09 37.74
C HIS A 210 -2.64 -15.58 39.17
N ARG A 211 -2.40 -14.27 39.37
CA ARG A 211 -2.23 -13.69 40.72
C ARG A 211 -3.47 -13.84 41.60
N THR A 212 -4.67 -13.67 41.05
CA THR A 212 -5.92 -13.85 41.82
C THR A 212 -6.11 -15.30 42.27
N THR A 213 -5.78 -16.28 41.41
CA THR A 213 -5.89 -17.70 41.76
C THR A 213 -4.90 -18.11 42.87
N VAL A 214 -3.65 -17.64 42.81
CA VAL A 214 -2.64 -17.97 43.83
C VAL A 214 -2.99 -17.36 45.19
N SER A 215 -3.43 -16.09 45.22
CA SER A 215 -3.84 -15.42 46.48
C SER A 215 -4.98 -16.15 47.20
N ASN A 216 -5.96 -16.67 46.45
CA ASN A 216 -7.09 -17.39 47.04
C ASN A 216 -6.72 -18.79 47.54
N ALA A 217 -5.67 -19.41 46.98
CA ALA A 217 -5.19 -20.72 47.40
C ALA A 217 -4.34 -20.68 48.68
N THR A 218 -3.75 -19.53 49.01
CA THR A 218 -2.92 -19.33 50.22
C THR A 218 -3.71 -18.82 51.43
N SER A 219 -4.99 -18.46 51.26
CA SER A 219 -5.84 -17.87 52.30
C SER A 219 -6.93 -18.82 52.83
N GLY A 220 -6.93 -20.08 52.42
CA GLY A 220 -7.83 -21.13 52.92
C GLY A 220 -7.02 -22.26 53.53
#